data_AF-A0A350D7B0-F1
#
_entry.id   AF-A0A350D7B0-F1
#
_cell.length_a   1.000
_cell.length_b   1.000
_cell.length_c   1.000
_cell.angle_alpha   90.00
_cell.angle_beta   90.00
_cell.angle_gamma   90.00
#
_symmetry.space_group_name_H-M   'P 1'
#
loop_
_entity.id
_entity.type
_entity.pdbx_description
1 polymer ?
#
loop_
_entity_poly.entity_id
_entity_poly.type
_entity_poly.pdbx_seq_one_letter_code
_entity_poly.pdbx_strand_id
1 'polypeptide(L)'
;MLSDLGRRYLSKPIGRPIARVMAKFGILPNQLTALGLVLSLISAILFAQGRFAAGGVFLLLSGVFDLLDGQLAKIANRVTFWGAYLDSVTDRYSDTLVFLGLAWY
;
A
#
# COMPACT_ATOMS: atom_id res chain seq x y z
N MET A 1 1.97 14.90 -9.58
CA MET A 1 1.77 15.01 -11.04
C MET A 1 2.65 14.03 -11.83
N LEU A 2 3.93 13.81 -11.46
CA LEU A 2 4.76 12.71 -12.01
C LEU A 2 4.38 11.30 -11.49
N SER A 3 3.63 11.22 -10.38
CA SER A 3 3.13 9.98 -9.77
C SER A 3 1.93 9.33 -10.50
N ASP A 4 1.14 10.11 -11.25
CA ASP A 4 -0.05 9.60 -11.95
C ASP A 4 0.27 8.89 -13.27
N LEU A 5 1.33 9.30 -13.96
CA LEU A 5 1.74 8.68 -15.23
C LEU A 5 2.36 7.30 -15.01
N GLY A 6 3.24 7.16 -14.01
CA GLY A 6 3.85 5.89 -13.63
C GLY A 6 2.81 4.86 -13.17
N ARG A 7 1.86 5.27 -12.30
CA ARG A 7 0.71 4.43 -11.91
C ARG A 7 -0.12 4.03 -13.14
N ARG A 8 -0.48 4.94 -14.05
CA ARG A 8 -1.34 4.61 -15.21
C ARG A 8 -0.73 3.67 -16.25
N TYR A 9 0.59 3.68 -16.43
CA TYR A 9 1.28 2.85 -17.44
C TYR A 9 1.77 1.50 -16.89
N LEU A 10 2.29 1.44 -15.66
CA LEU A 10 2.72 0.16 -15.06
C LEU A 10 1.55 -0.66 -14.48
N SER A 11 0.50 -0.02 -13.98
CA SER A 11 -0.49 -0.73 -13.14
C SER A 11 -1.61 -1.43 -13.92
N LYS A 12 -1.78 -1.13 -15.21
CA LYS A 12 -2.95 -1.59 -15.98
C LYS A 12 -2.93 -3.06 -16.43
N PRO A 13 -1.82 -3.70 -16.85
CA PRO A 13 -1.88 -5.07 -17.34
C PRO A 13 -1.84 -6.13 -16.22
N ILE A 14 -1.09 -5.90 -15.13
CA ILE A 14 -0.81 -6.95 -14.11
C ILE A 14 -1.70 -6.82 -12.87
N GLY A 15 -1.99 -5.60 -12.41
CA GLY A 15 -2.81 -5.42 -11.19
C GLY A 15 -4.30 -5.67 -11.41
N ARG A 16 -4.80 -5.47 -12.64
CA ARG A 16 -6.21 -5.68 -13.01
C ARG A 16 -6.71 -7.13 -12.84
N PRO A 17 -6.01 -8.19 -13.30
CA PRO A 17 -6.46 -9.55 -13.08
C PRO A 17 -6.48 -9.93 -11.60
N ILE A 18 -5.45 -9.54 -10.83
CA ILE A 18 -5.38 -9.81 -9.39
C ILE A 18 -6.52 -9.10 -8.65
N ALA A 19 -6.70 -7.80 -8.90
CA ALA A 19 -7.80 -7.03 -8.31
C ALA A 19 -9.18 -7.57 -8.73
N ARG A 20 -9.34 -8.10 -9.95
CA ARG A 20 -10.60 -8.73 -10.38
C ARG A 20 -10.86 -10.05 -9.65
N VAL A 21 -9.83 -10.86 -9.41
CA VAL A 21 -9.95 -12.09 -8.59
C VAL A 21 -10.33 -11.72 -7.16
N MET A 22 -9.64 -10.75 -6.55
CA MET A 22 -9.95 -10.28 -5.19
C MET A 22 -11.36 -9.70 -5.06
N ALA A 23 -11.82 -8.94 -6.05
CA ALA A 23 -13.21 -8.45 -6.11
C ALA A 23 -14.22 -9.61 -6.19
N LYS A 24 -13.89 -10.68 -6.92
CA LYS A 24 -14.73 -11.88 -7.03
C LYS A 24 -14.82 -12.66 -5.71
N PHE A 25 -13.77 -12.60 -4.88
CA PHE A 25 -13.75 -13.14 -3.52
C PHE A 25 -14.39 -12.22 -2.46
N GLY A 26 -14.89 -11.03 -2.85
CA GLY A 26 -15.55 -10.10 -1.94
C GLY A 26 -14.60 -9.36 -0.98
N ILE A 27 -13.29 -9.39 -1.25
CA ILE A 27 -12.29 -8.68 -0.46
C ILE A 27 -12.55 -7.17 -0.55
N LEU A 28 -12.56 -6.50 0.59
CA LEU A 28 -12.77 -5.05 0.66
C LEU A 28 -11.44 -4.31 0.44
N PRO A 29 -11.42 -3.20 -0.31
CA PRO A 29 -10.21 -2.37 -0.47
C PRO A 29 -9.56 -2.01 0.88
N ASN A 30 -10.37 -1.65 1.87
CA ASN A 30 -9.89 -1.27 3.20
C ASN A 30 -9.09 -2.37 3.92
N GLN A 31 -9.31 -3.65 3.60
CA GLN A 31 -8.55 -4.76 4.19
C GLN A 31 -7.12 -4.80 3.64
N LEU A 32 -6.95 -4.50 2.36
CA LEU A 32 -5.64 -4.41 1.71
C LEU A 32 -4.88 -3.18 2.23
N THR A 33 -5.55 -2.05 2.42
CA THR A 33 -4.97 -0.84 3.04
C THR A 33 -4.47 -1.13 4.45
N ALA A 34 -5.27 -1.83 5.27
CA ALA A 34 -4.87 -2.24 6.62
C ALA A 34 -3.66 -3.19 6.62
N LEU A 35 -3.62 -4.14 5.69
CA LEU A 35 -2.47 -5.04 5.52
C LEU A 35 -1.20 -4.27 5.11
N GLY A 36 -1.32 -3.30 4.19
CA GLY A 36 -0.22 -2.42 3.83
C GLY A 36 0.35 -1.70 5.05
N LEU A 37 -0.51 -1.07 5.85
CA LEU A 37 -0.08 -0.37 7.07
C LEU A 37 0.63 -1.30 8.07
N VAL A 38 0.16 -2.53 8.25
CA VAL A 38 0.84 -3.51 9.12
C VAL A 38 2.22 -3.87 8.58
N LEU A 39 2.37 -4.05 7.27
CA LEU A 39 3.66 -4.35 6.65
C LEU A 39 4.64 -3.18 6.78
N SER A 40 4.15 -1.94 6.65
CA SER A 40 4.93 -0.73 6.90
C SER A 40 5.41 -0.64 8.35
N LEU A 41 4.56 -0.98 9.32
CA LEU A 41 4.95 -1.04 10.72
C LEU A 41 6.05 -2.09 10.97
N ILE A 42 5.94 -3.28 10.36
CA ILE A 42 6.98 -4.31 10.44
C ILE A 42 8.29 -3.80 9.81
N SER A 43 8.20 -3.11 8.68
CA SER A 43 9.37 -2.49 8.02
C SER A 43 10.06 -1.48 8.94
N ALA A 44 9.30 -0.57 9.58
CA ALA A 44 9.80 0.40 10.53
C ALA A 44 10.54 -0.25 11.72
N ILE A 45 9.97 -1.30 12.30
CA ILE A 45 10.60 -2.06 13.40
C ILE A 45 11.92 -2.70 12.93
N LEU A 46 11.95 -3.28 11.73
CA LEU A 46 13.15 -3.89 11.18
C LEU A 46 14.24 -2.84 10.88
N PHE A 47 13.87 -1.64 10.42
CA PHE A 47 14.80 -0.54 10.27
C PHE A 47 15.37 -0.08 11.60
N ALA A 48 14.53 0.07 12.64
CA ALA A 48 15.00 0.42 13.99
C ALA A 48 15.96 -0.64 14.58
N GLN A 49 15.87 -1.89 14.14
CA GLN A 49 16.79 -2.98 14.52
C GLN A 49 18.05 -3.07 13.63
N GLY A 50 18.24 -2.17 12.67
CA GLY A 50 19.36 -2.20 11.72
C GLY A 50 19.25 -3.25 10.62
N ARG A 51 18.10 -3.93 10.49
CA ARG A 51 17.88 -4.99 9.51
C ARG A 51 17.37 -4.41 8.18
N PHE A 52 18.16 -3.54 7.56
CA PHE A 52 17.76 -2.76 6.39
C PHE A 52 17.27 -3.59 5.20
N ALA A 53 17.93 -4.71 4.89
CA ALA A 53 17.52 -5.56 3.78
C ALA A 53 16.11 -6.15 4.00
N ALA A 54 15.83 -6.65 5.21
CA ALA A 54 14.52 -7.17 5.56
C ALA A 54 13.47 -6.05 5.62
N GLY A 55 13.80 -4.91 6.25
CA GLY A 55 12.93 -3.74 6.30
C GLY A 55 12.53 -3.24 4.91
N GLY A 56 13.49 -3.17 3.98
CA GLY A 56 13.24 -2.79 2.59
C GLY A 56 12.31 -3.76 1.85
N VAL A 57 12.43 -5.07 2.07
CA VAL A 57 11.50 -6.05 1.48
C VAL A 57 10.08 -5.83 1.98
N PHE A 58 9.87 -5.63 3.27
CA PHE A 58 8.54 -5.36 3.84
C PHE A 58 7.97 -4.02 3.37
N LEU A 59 8.82 -2.99 3.19
CA LEU A 59 8.41 -1.71 2.63
C LEU A 59 7.92 -1.84 1.19
N LEU A 60 8.68 -2.56 0.35
CA LEU A 60 8.29 -2.84 -1.03
C LEU A 60 6.97 -3.62 -1.09
N LEU A 61 6.81 -4.63 -0.24
CA LEU A 61 5.56 -5.37 -0.13
C LEU A 61 4.39 -4.45 0.24
N SER A 62 4.54 -3.61 1.26
CA SER A 62 3.53 -2.61 1.65
C SER A 62 3.09 -1.75 0.46
N GLY A 63 4.05 -1.23 -0.33
CA GLY A 63 3.75 -0.43 -1.52
C GLY A 63 3.01 -1.20 -2.62
N VAL A 64 3.22 -2.53 -2.73
CA VAL A 64 2.44 -3.36 -3.65
C VAL A 64 0.98 -3.47 -3.18
N PHE A 65 0.73 -3.62 -1.88
CA PHE A 65 -0.63 -3.69 -1.33
C PHE A 65 -1.42 -2.38 -1.55
N ASP A 66 -0.77 -1.23 -1.37
CA ASP A 66 -1.31 0.12 -1.64
C ASP A 66 -1.58 0.39 -3.14
N LEU A 67 -0.86 -0.30 -4.02
CA LEU A 67 -1.16 -0.25 -5.45
C LEU A 67 -2.35 -1.14 -5.80
N LEU A 68 -2.63 -2.19 -5.02
CA LEU A 68 -3.67 -3.17 -5.28
C LEU A 68 -5.03 -2.72 -4.74
N ASP A 69 -5.11 -2.12 -3.55
CA ASP A 69 -6.37 -1.60 -2.97
C ASP A 69 -6.96 -0.45 -3.79
N GLY A 70 -6.14 0.50 -4.25
CA GLY A 70 -6.57 1.59 -5.11
C GLY A 70 -7.05 1.08 -6.49
N GLN A 71 -6.51 -0.04 -6.97
CA GLN A 71 -7.02 -0.71 -8.17
C GLN A 71 -8.29 -1.51 -7.92
N LEU A 72 -8.38 -2.19 -6.78
CA LEU A 72 -9.55 -2.94 -6.36
C LEU A 72 -10.74 -2.02 -6.18
N ALA A 73 -10.57 -0.87 -5.53
CA ALA A 73 -11.61 0.14 -5.37
C ALA A 73 -12.16 0.63 -6.72
N LYS A 74 -11.26 0.87 -7.69
CA LYS A 74 -11.63 1.28 -9.06
C LYS A 74 -12.38 0.19 -9.83
N ILE A 75 -11.94 -1.07 -9.74
CA ILE A 75 -12.58 -2.19 -10.46
C ILE A 75 -13.92 -2.55 -9.82
N ALA A 76 -14.01 -2.51 -8.49
CA ALA A 76 -15.23 -2.82 -7.76
C ALA A 76 -16.28 -1.70 -7.83
N ASN A 77 -16.00 -0.57 -8.50
CA ASN A 77 -16.81 0.65 -8.45
C ASN A 77 -17.14 1.10 -7.01
N ARG A 78 -16.24 0.84 -6.06
CA ARG A 78 -16.38 1.19 -4.64
C ARG A 78 -15.47 2.36 -4.26
N VAL A 79 -15.17 3.24 -5.21
CA VAL A 79 -14.41 4.45 -4.94
C VAL A 79 -15.30 5.39 -4.12
N THR A 80 -14.92 5.64 -2.87
CA THR A 80 -15.64 6.55 -1.98
C THR A 80 -14.70 7.68 -1.53
N PHE A 81 -15.26 8.86 -1.26
CA PHE A 81 -14.50 9.99 -0.73
C PHE A 81 -13.80 9.64 0.59
N TRP A 82 -14.50 8.94 1.48
CA TRP A 82 -13.95 8.44 2.74
C TRP A 82 -12.80 7.45 2.55
N GLY A 83 -12.91 6.54 1.58
CA GLY A 83 -11.83 5.61 1.24
C GLY A 83 -10.58 6.34 0.75
N ALA A 84 -10.74 7.31 -0.17
CA ALA A 84 -9.63 8.11 -0.67
C ALA A 84 -8.96 8.97 0.43
N TYR A 85 -9.76 9.48 1.39
CA TYR A 85 -9.23 10.18 2.55
C TYR A 85 -8.44 9.25 3.48
N LEU A 86 -8.98 8.06 3.79
CA LEU A 86 -8.31 7.07 4.63
C LEU A 86 -7.00 6.60 4.00
N ASP A 87 -6.98 6.35 2.70
CA ASP A 87 -5.80 6.01 1.88
C ASP A 87 -4.69 7.06 2.08
N SER A 88 -5.03 8.34 1.85
CA SER A 88 -4.10 9.46 1.98
C SER A 88 -3.56 9.67 3.41
N VAL A 89 -4.38 9.36 4.42
CA VAL A 89 -3.97 9.44 5.83
C VAL A 89 -3.06 8.27 6.19
N THR A 90 -3.41 7.07 5.75
CA THR A 90 -2.64 5.82 5.96
C THR A 90 -1.25 5.94 5.34
N ASP A 91 -1.16 6.48 4.12
CA ASP A 91 0.11 6.76 3.45
C ASP A 91 1.04 7.62 4.30
N ARG A 92 0.51 8.71 4.88
CA ARG A 92 1.29 9.59 5.74
C ARG A 92 1.77 8.91 7.02
N TYR A 93 0.94 8.07 7.63
CA TYR A 93 1.34 7.29 8.80
C TYR A 93 2.43 6.28 8.44
N SER A 94 2.27 5.57 7.32
CA SER A 94 3.26 4.62 6.79
C SER A 94 4.63 5.30 6.59
N ASP A 95 4.67 6.43 5.88
CA ASP A 95 5.91 7.19 5.67
C ASP A 95 6.54 7.62 7.00
N THR A 96 5.72 8.15 7.92
CA THR A 96 6.19 8.62 9.23
C THR A 96 6.78 7.47 10.05
N LEU A 97 6.14 6.30 10.06
CA LEU A 97 6.64 5.12 10.78
C LEU A 97 7.99 4.67 10.23
N VAL A 98 8.13 4.58 8.92
CA VAL A 98 9.37 4.16 8.26
C VAL A 98 10.51 5.15 8.54
N PHE A 99 10.25 6.46 8.41
CA PHE A 99 11.25 7.48 8.74
C PHE A 99 11.63 7.47 10.23
N LEU A 100 10.67 7.26 11.13
CA LEU A 100 10.95 7.12 12.56
C LEU A 100 11.82 5.89 12.84
N GLY A 101 11.53 4.75 12.22
CA GLY A 101 12.34 3.55 12.36
C GLY A 101 13.78 3.75 11.89
N LEU A 102 13.96 4.46 10.77
CA LEU A 102 15.30 4.84 10.28
C LEU A 102 16.00 5.88 11.17
N ALA A 103 15.28 6.84 11.73
CA ALA A 103 15.84 7.88 12.59
C ALA A 103 16.21 7.36 13.99
N TRP A 104 15.56 6.28 14.44
CA TRP A 104 15.85 5.64 15.74
C TRP A 104 17.16 4.85 15.73
N TYR A 105 17.50 4.24 14.60
CA TYR A 105 18.73 3.45 14.43
C TYR A 105 19.97 4.35 14.33
#